data_AF-Q7RWK1-F1
#
_entry.id   AF-Q7RWK1-F1
#
_cell.length_a   1.000
_cell.length_b   1.000
_cell.length_c   1.000
_cell.angle_alpha   90.00
_cell.angle_beta   90.00
_cell.angle_gamma   90.00
#
_symmetry.space_group_name_H-M   'P 1'
#
loop_
_entity.id
_entity.type
_entity.pdbx_description
1 polymer ?
#
loop_
_entity_poly.entity_id
_entity_poly.type
_entity_poly.pdbx_seq_one_letter_code
_entity_poly.pdbx_strand_id
1 'polypeptide(L)'
;MPPRQPFHWVAHNQEDPQFPEFLFHIQHADSQATYSDSEISIKAADTAFGPSSVSDASELLGHAIRRQDWTDRRPSRFISTFEDAEQARQWGYLRNGPVYMYIINTRLLPQSAGKWVFWLSNSPCEYLILDQIPRNAIVASEKIRPRFVTTSQMASLAEKSERLRPWAVSRHNLPPRLYFVQHAGSQSTRDRIDVLDVYGNAVAFIDAIESAVQDIEINSLPELYAMIKNHVNWYQRRPSMFVSTFSVRKHAENWGRRCAGPVWMYEFDTSKLPASQLVFRARDFIDKYTDNEYLFLLQIPCCGLRDITLLVDGEPPREPLVHCFTPSPAW
;
A
#
# COMPACT_ATOMS: atom_id res chain seq x y z
N MET A 1 -0.10 30.32 13.09
CA MET A 1 -0.51 28.96 12.73
C MET A 1 -2.01 28.96 12.51
N PRO A 2 -2.53 28.51 11.36
CA PRO A 2 -3.94 28.14 11.29
C PRO A 2 -4.15 26.90 12.18
N PRO A 3 -5.26 26.80 12.91
CA PRO A 3 -5.58 25.60 13.68
C PRO A 3 -5.62 24.38 12.73
N ARG A 4 -5.04 23.26 13.15
CA ARG A 4 -5.21 21.98 12.43
C ARG A 4 -6.72 21.76 12.30
N GLN A 5 -7.20 21.52 11.07
CA GLN A 5 -8.60 21.18 10.87
C GLN A 5 -8.93 19.97 11.78
N PRO A 6 -10.01 20.04 12.56
CA PRO A 6 -10.41 18.93 13.40
C PRO A 6 -10.65 17.69 12.53
N PHE A 7 -10.19 16.52 12.98
CA PHE A 7 -10.56 15.26 12.32
C PHE A 7 -12.08 15.14 12.40
N HIS A 8 -12.74 15.06 11.24
CA HIS A 8 -14.16 14.81 11.17
C HIS A 8 -14.39 13.31 11.27
N TRP A 9 -15.15 12.89 12.28
CA TRP A 9 -15.62 11.52 12.42
C TRP A 9 -17.11 11.58 12.71
N VAL A 10 -17.81 10.54 12.28
CA VAL A 10 -19.24 10.37 12.53
C VAL A 10 -19.39 9.09 13.34
N ALA A 11 -20.02 9.20 14.50
CA ALA A 11 -20.49 8.04 15.23
C ALA A 11 -21.78 7.57 14.55
N HIS A 12 -21.74 6.42 13.89
CA HIS A 12 -22.93 5.82 13.33
C HIS A 12 -23.65 5.01 14.40
N ASN A 13 -24.96 5.24 14.53
CA ASN A 13 -25.86 4.25 15.14
C ASN A 13 -26.21 3.21 14.07
N GLN A 14 -26.47 1.97 14.45
CA GLN A 14 -26.88 0.90 13.51
C GLN A 14 -28.19 1.20 12.77
N GLU A 15 -28.99 2.14 13.27
CA GLU A 15 -30.20 2.63 12.62
C GLU A 15 -29.93 3.66 11.50
N ASP A 16 -28.66 4.07 11.32
CA ASP A 16 -28.29 4.94 10.22
C ASP A 16 -28.41 4.15 8.90
N PRO A 17 -29.32 4.55 7.99
CA PRO A 17 -29.52 3.85 6.72
C PRO A 17 -28.29 3.91 5.80
N GLN A 18 -27.31 4.78 6.11
CA GLN A 18 -26.04 4.86 5.39
C GLN A 18 -24.97 3.92 5.97
N PHE A 19 -25.24 3.24 7.09
CA PHE A 19 -24.28 2.33 7.71
C PHE A 19 -24.22 1.00 6.93
N PRO A 20 -23.03 0.54 6.49
CA PRO A 20 -22.92 -0.69 5.71
C PRO A 20 -23.48 -1.90 6.46
N GLU A 21 -24.23 -2.77 5.77
CA GLU A 21 -24.73 -4.02 6.37
C GLU A 21 -23.59 -4.98 6.73
N PHE A 22 -22.48 -4.91 5.98
CA PHE A 22 -21.30 -5.72 6.21
C PHE A 22 -20.05 -4.87 6.34
N LEU A 23 -19.16 -5.31 7.24
CA LEU A 23 -17.80 -4.81 7.37
C LEU A 23 -16.81 -5.96 7.31
N PHE A 24 -15.58 -5.68 6.91
CA PHE A 24 -14.54 -6.67 6.70
C PHE A 24 -13.36 -6.37 7.61
N HIS A 25 -13.03 -7.28 8.53
CA HIS A 25 -11.86 -7.15 9.39
C HIS A 25 -10.72 -8.03 8.90
N ILE A 26 -9.51 -7.48 8.83
CA ILE A 26 -8.32 -8.23 8.46
C ILE A 26 -7.48 -8.53 9.70
N GLN A 27 -7.29 -9.81 9.95
CA GLN A 27 -6.42 -10.32 10.99
C GLN A 27 -5.13 -10.90 10.41
N HIS A 28 -4.01 -10.51 11.00
CA HIS A 28 -2.66 -10.92 10.67
C HIS A 28 -1.80 -10.97 11.95
N ALA A 29 -0.55 -11.43 11.84
CA ALA A 29 0.34 -11.61 13.00
C ALA A 29 0.55 -10.33 13.83
N ASP A 30 0.60 -9.18 13.15
CA ASP A 30 0.80 -7.86 13.77
C ASP A 30 -0.54 -7.16 14.13
N SER A 31 -1.69 -7.82 14.04
CA SER A 31 -2.97 -7.17 14.33
C SER A 31 -3.08 -6.77 15.79
N GLN A 32 -3.46 -5.51 16.04
CA GLN A 32 -3.81 -5.00 17.38
C GLN A 32 -5.23 -5.44 17.80
N ALA A 33 -5.71 -6.55 17.23
CA ALA A 33 -6.95 -7.19 17.58
C ALA A 33 -6.78 -8.69 17.46
N THR A 34 -7.13 -9.43 18.51
CA THR A 34 -6.91 -10.86 18.60
C THR A 34 -8.25 -11.58 18.57
N TYR A 35 -8.33 -12.59 17.73
CA TYR A 35 -9.45 -13.51 17.72
C TYR A 35 -9.20 -14.53 18.82
N SER A 36 -10.16 -14.63 19.75
CA SER A 36 -10.11 -15.59 20.83
C SER A 36 -10.96 -16.80 20.45
N ASP A 37 -10.34 -17.97 20.30
CA ASP A 37 -11.06 -19.23 20.05
C ASP A 37 -11.99 -19.61 21.21
N SER A 38 -11.64 -19.23 22.45
CA SER A 38 -12.41 -19.59 23.64
C SER A 38 -13.69 -18.77 23.80
N GLU A 39 -13.68 -17.52 23.33
CA GLU A 39 -14.84 -16.62 23.37
C GLU A 39 -15.48 -16.40 21.99
N ILE A 40 -14.82 -16.89 20.94
CA ILE A 40 -15.17 -16.77 19.53
C ILE A 40 -15.47 -15.31 19.18
N SER A 41 -14.57 -14.40 19.54
CA SER A 41 -14.76 -12.97 19.32
C SER A 41 -13.44 -12.31 18.94
N ILE A 42 -13.53 -11.17 18.25
CA ILE A 42 -12.36 -10.34 17.96
C ILE A 42 -12.32 -9.24 19.02
N LYS A 43 -11.25 -9.19 19.80
CA LYS A 43 -11.03 -8.17 20.83
C LYS A 43 -9.90 -7.25 20.42
N ALA A 44 -10.05 -5.96 20.68
CA ALA A 44 -8.95 -5.00 20.57
C ALA A 44 -7.83 -5.36 21.56
N ALA A 45 -6.58 -4.98 21.26
CA ALA A 45 -5.42 -5.34 22.06
C ALA A 45 -5.38 -4.61 23.41
N ASP A 46 -6.01 -3.45 23.52
CA ASP A 46 -6.17 -2.73 24.79
C ASP A 46 -7.63 -2.76 25.25
N THR A 47 -7.96 -3.64 26.19
CA THR A 47 -9.28 -3.69 26.84
C THR A 47 -9.21 -3.34 28.33
N ALA A 48 -8.06 -2.87 28.82
CA ALA A 48 -7.79 -2.77 30.26
C ALA A 48 -8.48 -1.57 30.93
N PHE A 49 -8.94 -0.59 30.15
CA PHE A 49 -9.60 0.62 30.67
C PHE A 49 -11.00 0.75 30.09
N GLY A 50 -12.06 0.54 30.87
CA GLY A 50 -13.43 0.80 30.42
C GLY A 50 -13.67 2.30 30.24
N PRO A 51 -14.23 2.79 29.11
CA PRO A 51 -14.65 4.16 28.97
C PRO A 51 -16.07 4.25 29.55
N SER A 52 -16.26 5.19 30.47
CA SER A 52 -17.59 5.43 31.07
C SER A 52 -18.45 6.35 30.20
N SER A 53 -17.89 7.01 29.16
CA SER A 53 -18.61 7.99 28.33
C SER A 53 -18.12 8.12 26.87
N VAL A 54 -18.93 8.77 26.02
CA VAL A 54 -18.60 9.13 24.61
C VAL A 54 -17.46 10.14 24.50
N SER A 55 -17.32 11.01 25.51
CA SER A 55 -16.22 11.97 25.59
C SER A 55 -14.88 11.24 25.69
N ASP A 56 -14.82 10.16 26.48
CA ASP A 56 -13.63 9.31 26.63
C ASP A 56 -13.29 8.63 25.28
N ALA A 57 -14.30 8.18 24.54
CA ALA A 57 -14.10 7.58 23.22
C ALA A 57 -13.56 8.58 22.18
N SER A 58 -13.97 9.85 22.24
CA SER A 58 -13.47 10.92 21.37
C SER A 58 -11.99 11.24 21.64
N GLU A 59 -11.59 11.24 22.92
CA GLU A 59 -10.20 11.43 23.31
C GLU A 59 -9.33 10.24 22.86
N LEU A 60 -9.80 9.01 23.10
CA LEU A 60 -9.17 7.78 22.63
C LEU A 60 -9.01 7.76 21.10
N LEU A 61 -10.05 8.16 20.36
CA LEU A 61 -10.03 8.25 18.90
C LEU A 61 -9.02 9.32 18.45
N GLY A 62 -8.99 10.46 19.14
CA GLY A 62 -8.00 11.51 18.90
C GLY A 62 -6.56 11.03 19.10
N HIS A 63 -6.30 10.11 20.03
CA HIS A 63 -5.00 9.48 20.21
C HIS A 63 -4.68 8.44 19.14
N ALA A 64 -5.67 7.62 18.77
CA ALA A 64 -5.52 6.59 17.73
C ALA A 64 -5.24 7.19 16.34
N ILE A 65 -5.93 8.28 15.99
CA ILE A 65 -5.78 8.97 14.70
C ILE A 65 -4.49 9.80 14.64
N ARG A 66 -4.10 10.48 15.74
CA ARG A 66 -2.88 11.32 15.77
C ARG A 66 -1.58 10.52 15.59
N ARG A 67 -1.59 9.23 15.92
CA ARG A 67 -0.47 8.31 15.66
C ARG A 67 -0.63 7.71 14.26
N GLN A 68 -0.29 8.50 13.24
CA GLN A 68 -0.36 8.12 11.83
C GLN A 68 0.69 7.07 11.43
N ASP A 69 1.75 6.89 12.23
CA ASP A 69 2.70 5.82 12.00
C ASP A 69 2.22 4.51 12.61
N TRP A 70 1.90 3.54 11.76
CA TRP A 70 1.41 2.23 12.17
C TRP A 70 2.45 1.45 12.96
N THR A 71 3.75 1.74 12.82
CA THR A 71 4.81 1.08 13.60
C THR A 71 4.93 1.60 15.03
N ASP A 72 4.34 2.77 15.34
CA ASP A 72 4.36 3.39 16.67
C ASP A 72 2.96 3.43 17.33
N ARG A 73 2.01 2.65 16.78
CA ARG A 73 0.71 2.45 17.39
C ARG A 73 0.85 1.51 18.58
N ARG A 74 0.83 2.07 19.79
CA ARG A 74 0.53 1.32 21.01
C ARG A 74 -0.77 0.52 20.85
N PRO A 75 -0.96 -0.57 21.62
CA PRO A 75 -2.22 -1.31 21.69
C PRO A 75 -3.41 -0.35 21.70
N SER A 76 -4.35 -0.61 20.80
CA SER A 76 -5.52 0.23 20.57
C SER A 76 -6.76 -0.49 21.07
N ARG A 77 -7.76 0.29 21.44
CA ARG A 77 -9.11 -0.17 21.77
C ARG A 77 -9.99 -0.31 20.52
N PHE A 78 -9.49 0.15 19.37
CA PHE A 78 -10.24 0.16 18.12
C PHE A 78 -9.82 -1.02 17.24
N ILE A 79 -10.82 -1.67 16.68
CA ILE A 79 -10.68 -2.70 15.66
C ILE A 79 -10.99 -2.04 14.32
N SER A 80 -10.00 -2.00 13.43
CA SER A 80 -10.17 -1.47 12.07
C SER A 80 -10.90 -2.47 11.18
N THR A 81 -11.85 -1.95 10.42
CA THR A 81 -12.70 -2.69 9.51
C THR A 81 -12.94 -1.87 8.25
N PHE A 82 -13.28 -2.53 7.15
CA PHE A 82 -13.48 -1.91 5.84
C PHE A 82 -14.91 -2.16 5.35
N GLU A 83 -15.48 -1.22 4.61
CA GLU A 83 -16.76 -1.42 3.93
C GLU A 83 -16.62 -2.25 2.66
N ASP A 84 -15.53 -2.08 1.91
CA ASP A 84 -15.29 -2.79 0.66
C ASP A 84 -14.47 -4.06 0.89
N ALA A 85 -15.01 -5.20 0.47
CA ALA A 85 -14.36 -6.50 0.63
C ALA A 85 -13.03 -6.58 -0.12
N GLU A 86 -12.95 -5.97 -1.31
CA GLU A 86 -11.74 -6.03 -2.13
C GLU A 86 -10.63 -5.17 -1.55
N GLN A 87 -10.96 -3.98 -1.06
CA GLN A 87 -10.04 -3.13 -0.30
C GLN A 87 -9.52 -3.84 0.96
N ALA A 88 -10.40 -4.55 1.68
CA ALA A 88 -9.98 -5.36 2.83
C ALA A 88 -9.00 -6.45 2.40
N ARG A 89 -9.28 -7.18 1.31
CA ARG A 89 -8.36 -8.18 0.75
C ARG A 89 -7.03 -7.58 0.33
N GLN A 90 -7.04 -6.46 -0.38
CA GLN A 90 -5.85 -5.70 -0.75
C GLN A 90 -5.02 -5.38 0.48
N TRP A 91 -5.66 -4.92 1.56
CA TRP A 91 -5.00 -4.64 2.81
C TRP A 91 -4.43 -5.90 3.47
N GLY A 92 -5.12 -7.03 3.35
CA GLY A 92 -4.65 -8.34 3.82
C GLY A 92 -3.48 -8.91 3.04
N TYR A 93 -3.40 -8.72 1.72
CA TYR A 93 -2.26 -9.17 0.92
C TYR A 93 -0.95 -8.47 1.31
N LEU A 94 -1.02 -7.28 1.93
CA LEU A 94 0.14 -6.55 2.45
C LEU A 94 0.66 -7.06 3.81
N ARG A 95 0.10 -8.15 4.35
CA ARG A 95 0.38 -8.60 5.72
C ARG A 95 1.11 -9.95 5.74
N ASN A 96 2.07 -10.04 6.65
CA ASN A 96 2.85 -11.26 6.86
C ASN A 96 2.05 -12.35 7.57
N GLY A 97 2.33 -13.60 7.17
CA GLY A 97 1.82 -14.80 7.84
C GLY A 97 0.43 -15.22 7.34
N PRO A 98 -0.25 -16.13 8.06
CA PRO A 98 -1.62 -16.47 7.74
C PRO A 98 -2.51 -15.26 7.99
N VAL A 99 -3.15 -14.76 6.94
CA VAL A 99 -4.08 -13.64 7.02
C VAL A 99 -5.50 -14.18 6.90
N TYR A 100 -6.39 -13.68 7.74
CA TYR A 100 -7.81 -14.01 7.71
C TYR A 100 -8.64 -12.75 7.55
N MET A 101 -9.64 -12.81 6.67
CA MET A 101 -10.68 -11.81 6.56
C MET A 101 -11.93 -12.33 7.26
N TYR A 102 -12.45 -11.55 8.20
CA TYR A 102 -13.72 -11.83 8.87
C TYR A 102 -14.81 -10.92 8.32
N ILE A 103 -15.94 -11.51 7.97
CA ILE A 103 -17.12 -10.80 7.48
C ILE A 103 -18.03 -10.55 8.68
N ILE A 104 -18.32 -9.28 8.94
CA ILE A 104 -19.03 -8.80 10.12
C ILE A 104 -20.38 -8.26 9.66
N ASN A 105 -21.47 -8.86 10.13
CA ASN A 105 -22.81 -8.30 9.94
C ASN A 105 -23.06 -7.23 11.01
N THR A 106 -23.20 -5.99 10.58
CA THR A 106 -23.32 -4.83 11.47
C THR A 106 -24.63 -4.79 12.24
N ARG A 107 -25.69 -5.42 11.74
CA ARG A 107 -27.00 -5.55 12.41
C ARG A 107 -26.95 -6.46 13.64
N LEU A 108 -25.90 -7.27 13.76
CA LEU A 108 -25.71 -8.22 14.86
C LEU A 108 -24.73 -7.70 15.93
N LEU A 109 -24.16 -6.50 15.72
CA LEU A 109 -23.38 -5.82 16.75
C LEU A 109 -24.30 -5.42 17.92
N PRO A 110 -23.86 -5.48 19.19
CA PRO A 110 -24.74 -5.24 20.33
C PRO A 110 -25.19 -3.77 20.37
N GLN A 111 -26.49 -3.54 20.54
CA GLN A 111 -27.07 -2.19 20.71
C GLN A 111 -26.77 -1.59 22.10
N SER A 112 -26.37 -2.42 23.07
CA SER A 112 -26.14 -1.98 24.44
C SER A 112 -24.93 -1.05 24.53
N ALA A 113 -25.12 0.08 25.22
CA ALA A 113 -24.19 1.19 25.44
C ALA A 113 -22.73 0.76 25.55
N GLY A 114 -21.89 1.25 24.62
CA GLY A 114 -20.43 1.17 24.73
C GLY A 114 -19.69 0.77 23.46
N LYS A 115 -20.37 0.26 22.43
CA LYS A 115 -19.72 -0.13 21.17
C LYS A 115 -20.07 0.83 20.06
N TRP A 116 -19.15 1.76 19.83
CA TRP A 116 -19.27 2.80 18.82
C TRP A 116 -18.59 2.35 17.53
N VAL A 117 -19.22 2.68 16.40
CA VAL A 117 -18.56 2.58 15.09
C VAL A 117 -18.28 3.99 14.59
N PHE A 118 -16.99 4.26 14.35
CA PHE A 118 -16.53 5.57 13.88
C PHE A 118 -16.13 5.47 12.41
N TRP A 119 -16.71 6.30 11.57
CA TRP A 119 -16.26 6.49 10.20
C TRP A 119 -15.16 7.55 10.16
N LEU A 120 -14.04 7.23 9.50
CA LEU A 120 -12.91 8.14 9.32
C LEU A 120 -13.06 8.90 7.99
N SER A 121 -13.43 10.18 8.01
CA SER A 121 -13.66 10.97 6.79
C SER A 121 -12.45 11.05 5.84
N ASN A 122 -11.24 10.81 6.35
CA ASN A 122 -9.99 10.86 5.60
C ASN A 122 -9.56 9.50 5.02
N SER A 123 -10.30 8.44 5.32
CA SER A 123 -10.11 7.08 4.82
C SER A 123 -11.49 6.57 4.40
N PRO A 124 -11.91 6.81 3.14
CA PRO A 124 -13.33 6.85 2.75
C PRO A 124 -14.14 5.56 2.97
N CYS A 125 -13.52 4.48 3.44
CA CYS A 125 -14.14 3.18 3.64
C CYS A 125 -13.66 2.46 4.92
N GLU A 126 -12.97 3.17 5.84
CA GLU A 126 -12.48 2.58 7.10
C GLU A 126 -13.41 2.93 8.27
N TYR A 127 -13.82 1.89 8.98
CA TYR A 127 -14.66 1.94 10.16
C TYR A 127 -13.90 1.39 11.36
N LEU A 128 -13.98 2.08 12.49
CA LEU A 128 -13.38 1.65 13.75
C LEU A 128 -14.45 1.17 14.71
N ILE A 129 -14.38 -0.10 15.09
CA ILE A 129 -15.27 -0.70 16.11
C ILE A 129 -14.56 -0.67 17.46
N LEU A 130 -15.22 -0.16 18.49
CA LEU A 130 -14.66 -0.11 19.85
C LEU A 130 -14.74 -1.49 20.55
N ASP A 131 -13.63 -1.85 21.19
CA ASP A 131 -13.41 -2.98 22.09
C ASP A 131 -13.50 -4.38 21.50
N GLN A 132 -14.67 -4.76 20.98
CA GLN A 132 -14.91 -6.16 20.64
C GLN A 132 -16.02 -6.33 19.61
N ILE A 133 -15.75 -7.16 18.61
CA ILE A 133 -16.75 -7.72 17.70
C ILE A 133 -17.19 -9.09 18.25
N PRO A 134 -18.46 -9.26 18.64
CA PRO A 134 -18.93 -10.52 19.22
C PRO A 134 -19.08 -11.62 18.16
N ARG A 135 -19.07 -12.87 18.62
CA ARG A 135 -19.24 -14.07 17.80
C ARG A 135 -20.36 -13.98 16.79
N ASN A 136 -21.55 -13.63 17.28
CA ASN A 136 -22.77 -13.64 16.49
C ASN A 136 -22.73 -12.62 15.33
N ALA A 137 -21.87 -11.60 15.42
CA ALA A 137 -21.66 -10.65 14.33
C ALA A 137 -20.71 -11.18 13.25
N ILE A 138 -19.87 -12.18 13.56
CA ILE A 138 -18.93 -12.77 12.59
C ILE A 138 -19.68 -13.87 11.81
N VAL A 139 -20.11 -13.54 10.60
CA VAL A 139 -20.95 -14.45 9.79
C VAL A 139 -20.13 -15.40 8.91
N ALA A 140 -18.88 -15.04 8.61
CA ALA A 140 -17.95 -15.87 7.86
C ALA A 140 -16.50 -15.46 8.12
N SER A 141 -15.58 -16.36 7.78
CA SER A 141 -14.15 -16.04 7.68
C SER A 141 -13.57 -16.67 6.42
N GLU A 142 -12.61 -15.98 5.82
CA GLU A 142 -11.88 -16.41 4.64
C GLU A 142 -10.38 -16.34 4.95
N LYS A 143 -9.64 -17.41 4.69
CA LYS A 143 -8.18 -17.35 4.74
C LYS A 143 -7.67 -16.66 3.47
N ILE A 144 -7.13 -15.47 3.62
CA ILE A 144 -6.43 -14.78 2.54
C ILE A 144 -5.13 -15.54 2.30
N ARG A 145 -5.08 -16.25 1.17
CA ARG A 145 -3.83 -16.86 0.71
C ARG A 145 -3.03 -15.77 0.00
N PRO A 146 -1.71 -15.65 0.27
CA PRO A 146 -0.87 -14.83 -0.58
C PRO A 146 -1.08 -15.31 -2.01
N ARG A 147 -1.50 -14.40 -2.89
CA ARG A 147 -1.68 -14.73 -4.28
C ARG A 147 -0.31 -14.82 -4.92
N PHE A 148 0.20 -16.05 -5.06
CA PHE A 148 1.44 -16.31 -5.77
C PHE A 148 1.15 -16.36 -7.26
N VAL A 149 1.93 -15.62 -8.05
CA VAL A 149 1.93 -15.77 -9.50
C VAL A 149 2.42 -17.18 -9.82
N THR A 150 1.56 -17.98 -10.43
CA THR A 150 1.89 -19.36 -10.82
C THR A 150 2.94 -19.38 -11.93
N THR A 151 3.65 -20.49 -12.08
CA THR A 151 4.66 -20.65 -13.16
C THR A 151 4.06 -20.46 -14.56
N SER A 152 2.80 -20.87 -14.78
CA SER A 152 2.10 -20.67 -16.05
C SER A 152 1.76 -19.19 -16.29
N GLN A 153 1.38 -18.45 -15.25
CA GLN A 153 1.15 -17.01 -15.34
C GLN A 153 2.45 -16.25 -15.59
N MET A 154 3.57 -16.65 -14.96
CA MET A 154 4.89 -16.10 -15.25
C MET A 154 5.36 -16.39 -16.68
N ALA A 155 5.08 -17.58 -17.21
CA ALA A 155 5.40 -17.94 -18.59
C ALA A 155 4.59 -17.11 -19.61
N SER A 156 3.28 -16.93 -19.36
CA SER A 156 2.43 -16.06 -20.16
C SER A 156 2.89 -14.60 -20.14
N LEU A 157 3.27 -14.09 -18.96
CA LEU A 157 3.86 -12.76 -18.82
C LEU A 157 5.18 -12.64 -19.58
N ALA A 158 6.04 -13.65 -19.53
CA ALA A 158 7.29 -13.67 -20.27
C ALA A 158 7.05 -13.55 -21.78
N GLU A 159 6.12 -14.34 -22.34
CA GLU A 159 5.74 -14.26 -23.75
C GLU A 159 5.18 -12.88 -24.12
N LYS A 160 4.26 -12.36 -23.31
CA LYS A 160 3.68 -11.02 -23.51
C LYS A 160 4.75 -9.93 -23.44
N SER A 161 5.67 -10.03 -22.48
CA SER A 161 6.76 -9.07 -22.28
C SER A 161 7.69 -9.01 -23.50
N GLU A 162 7.92 -10.12 -24.19
CA GLU A 162 8.80 -10.17 -25.36
C GLU A 162 8.32 -9.23 -26.47
N ARG A 163 7.01 -9.06 -26.62
CA ARG A 163 6.41 -8.10 -27.57
C ARG A 163 6.74 -6.64 -27.25
N LEU A 164 7.06 -6.34 -26.00
CA LEU A 164 7.40 -4.99 -25.53
C LEU A 164 8.89 -4.68 -25.65
N ARG A 165 9.73 -5.69 -25.91
CA ARG A 165 11.18 -5.57 -26.02
C ARG A 165 11.63 -4.48 -27.01
N PRO A 166 10.98 -4.25 -28.18
CA PRO A 166 11.36 -3.17 -29.09
C PRO A 166 11.30 -1.76 -28.49
N TRP A 167 10.50 -1.56 -27.44
CA TRP A 167 10.36 -0.27 -26.75
C TRP A 167 11.14 -0.20 -25.44
N ALA A 168 11.77 -1.30 -25.02
CA ALA A 168 12.62 -1.34 -23.85
C ALA A 168 14.00 -0.74 -24.14
N VAL A 169 14.62 -0.15 -23.12
CA VAL A 169 15.98 0.35 -23.18
C VAL A 169 16.94 -0.84 -23.28
N SER A 170 17.77 -0.85 -24.33
CA SER A 170 18.86 -1.82 -24.44
C SER A 170 19.76 -1.75 -23.21
N ARG A 171 20.20 -2.91 -22.70
CA ARG A 171 21.06 -3.00 -21.51
C ARG A 171 22.33 -2.15 -21.61
N HIS A 172 22.89 -2.01 -22.80
CA HIS A 172 24.08 -1.17 -23.04
C HIS A 172 23.81 0.33 -22.89
N ASN A 173 22.54 0.74 -22.98
CA ASN A 173 22.07 2.11 -22.85
C ASN A 173 21.48 2.40 -21.46
N LEU A 174 21.43 1.40 -20.58
CA LEU A 174 21.03 1.62 -19.20
C LEU A 174 22.14 2.38 -18.45
N PRO A 175 21.76 3.32 -17.57
CA PRO A 175 22.70 3.89 -16.61
C PRO A 175 23.37 2.76 -15.82
N PRO A 176 24.66 2.88 -15.44
CA PRO A 176 25.35 1.82 -14.70
C PRO A 176 24.72 1.54 -13.32
N ARG A 177 23.98 2.53 -12.79
CA ARG A 177 23.28 2.43 -11.52
C ARG A 177 21.89 3.00 -11.62
N LEU A 178 20.95 2.34 -10.95
CA LEU A 178 19.59 2.83 -10.74
C LEU A 178 19.28 2.84 -9.25
N TYR A 179 18.46 3.77 -8.83
CA TYR A 179 18.10 4.02 -7.43
C TYR A 179 16.59 3.88 -7.28
N PHE A 180 16.16 2.88 -6.53
CA PHE A 180 14.76 2.67 -6.19
C PHE A 180 14.47 3.32 -4.82
N VAL A 181 13.34 4.02 -4.70
CA VAL A 181 12.91 4.67 -3.46
C VAL A 181 11.63 4.03 -2.96
N GLN A 182 11.69 3.40 -1.80
CA GLN A 182 10.56 2.78 -1.13
C GLN A 182 10.09 3.65 0.03
N HIS A 183 8.78 3.89 0.08
CA HIS A 183 8.08 4.52 1.19
C HIS A 183 6.69 3.88 1.36
N ALA A 184 5.94 4.29 2.38
CA ALA A 184 4.62 3.71 2.71
C ALA A 184 3.54 3.89 1.62
N GLY A 185 3.79 4.76 0.63
CA GLY A 185 2.88 5.05 -0.48
C GLY A 185 3.43 4.65 -1.84
N SER A 186 4.54 3.90 -1.90
CA SER A 186 5.06 3.39 -3.17
C SER A 186 4.07 2.42 -3.80
N GLN A 187 3.94 2.44 -5.13
CA GLN A 187 3.12 1.50 -5.90
C GLN A 187 3.75 0.11 -6.04
N SER A 188 4.83 -0.16 -5.31
CA SER A 188 5.51 -1.45 -5.19
C SER A 188 5.48 -1.89 -3.73
N THR A 189 5.23 -3.19 -3.51
CA THR A 189 5.14 -3.75 -2.18
C THR A 189 6.53 -4.11 -1.67
N ARG A 190 6.90 -3.48 -0.56
CA ARG A 190 7.91 -4.01 0.36
C ARG A 190 7.22 -5.00 1.29
N ASP A 191 6.93 -6.19 0.80
CA ASP A 191 7.12 -7.29 1.74
C ASP A 191 8.59 -7.16 2.18
N ARG A 192 8.76 -7.12 3.51
CA ARG A 192 10.02 -6.74 4.18
C ARG A 192 11.19 -7.44 3.49
N ILE A 193 12.40 -6.89 3.58
CA ILE A 193 13.64 -7.54 3.06
C ILE A 193 13.82 -8.98 3.59
N ASP A 194 13.04 -9.39 4.61
CA ASP A 194 12.91 -10.76 5.10
C ASP A 194 12.16 -11.71 4.13
N VAL A 195 11.32 -11.15 3.26
CA VAL A 195 10.60 -11.80 2.15
C VAL A 195 10.74 -10.91 0.91
N LEU A 196 11.97 -10.82 0.45
CA LEU A 196 12.26 -11.15 -0.94
C LEU A 196 11.25 -12.21 -1.45
N ASP A 197 10.86 -12.25 -2.73
CA ASP A 197 10.39 -13.55 -3.25
C ASP A 197 11.42 -14.64 -2.86
N VAL A 198 11.14 -15.94 -3.02
CA VAL A 198 12.08 -17.01 -2.63
C VAL A 198 13.53 -16.79 -3.17
N TYR A 199 13.73 -15.83 -4.07
CA TYR A 199 14.96 -15.47 -4.76
C TYR A 199 15.58 -14.09 -4.47
N GLY A 200 14.90 -13.08 -3.91
CA GLY A 200 15.53 -11.78 -3.65
C GLY A 200 14.84 -10.51 -4.18
N ASN A 201 13.77 -10.62 -4.95
CA ASN A 201 13.46 -9.55 -5.90
C ASN A 201 12.60 -8.43 -5.29
N ALA A 202 12.77 -7.18 -5.75
CA ALA A 202 11.83 -6.10 -5.44
C ALA A 202 10.71 -6.15 -6.49
N VAL A 203 9.47 -6.36 -6.08
CA VAL A 203 8.38 -6.72 -7.00
C VAL A 203 7.40 -5.54 -7.12
N ALA A 204 6.89 -5.29 -8.33
CA ALA A 204 5.71 -4.44 -8.55
C ALA A 204 4.52 -5.03 -7.80
N PHE A 205 3.49 -4.23 -7.55
CA PHE A 205 2.34 -4.67 -6.77
C PHE A 205 1.76 -6.00 -7.31
N ILE A 206 1.55 -7.00 -6.43
CA ILE A 206 1.05 -8.33 -6.82
C ILE A 206 -0.25 -8.22 -7.63
N ASP A 207 -1.18 -7.35 -7.24
CA ASP A 207 -2.43 -7.15 -8.00
C ASP A 207 -2.21 -6.53 -9.38
N ALA A 208 -1.15 -5.74 -9.56
CA ALA A 208 -0.80 -5.24 -10.88
C ALA A 208 -0.15 -6.33 -11.75
N ILE A 209 0.51 -7.31 -11.14
CA ILE A 209 0.96 -8.52 -11.84
C ILE A 209 -0.24 -9.41 -12.18
N GLU A 210 -1.22 -9.55 -11.30
CA GLU A 210 -2.42 -10.36 -11.59
C GLU A 210 -3.35 -9.72 -12.61
N SER A 211 -3.61 -8.42 -12.50
CA SER A 211 -4.28 -7.65 -13.54
C SER A 211 -3.45 -7.65 -14.83
N ALA A 212 -2.11 -7.67 -14.75
CA ALA A 212 -1.27 -7.90 -15.93
C ALA A 212 -1.44 -9.30 -16.54
N VAL A 213 -1.60 -10.31 -15.70
CA VAL A 213 -1.78 -11.68 -16.17
C VAL A 213 -3.14 -11.84 -16.84
N GLN A 214 -4.20 -11.32 -16.24
CA GLN A 214 -5.58 -11.49 -16.70
C GLN A 214 -5.97 -10.51 -17.83
N ASP A 215 -5.54 -9.25 -17.75
CA ASP A 215 -6.06 -8.16 -18.60
C ASP A 215 -5.00 -7.40 -19.41
N ILE A 216 -3.70 -7.59 -19.16
CA ILE A 216 -2.68 -6.99 -20.03
C ILE A 216 -2.55 -7.80 -21.30
N GLU A 217 -3.39 -7.43 -22.24
CA GLU A 217 -3.10 -7.44 -23.66
C GLU A 217 -2.41 -6.12 -24.02
N ILE A 218 -1.16 -5.88 -23.57
CA ILE A 218 -0.35 -4.82 -24.19
C ILE A 218 0.10 -5.41 -25.53
N ASN A 219 -0.70 -5.17 -26.55
CA ASN A 219 -0.44 -5.61 -27.91
C ASN A 219 0.11 -4.46 -28.76
N SER A 220 0.14 -3.24 -28.23
CA SER A 220 0.49 -2.04 -28.99
C SER A 220 1.22 -0.96 -28.17
N LEU A 221 1.98 -0.14 -28.88
CA LEU A 221 2.66 1.03 -28.30
C LEU A 221 1.69 2.03 -27.63
N PRO A 222 0.51 2.34 -28.20
CA PRO A 222 -0.47 3.21 -27.54
C PRO A 222 -0.97 2.70 -26.18
N GLU A 223 -1.14 1.38 -26.02
CA GLU A 223 -1.53 0.79 -24.72
C GLU A 223 -0.40 0.93 -23.71
N LEU A 224 0.84 0.57 -24.11
CA LEU A 224 2.01 0.74 -23.26
C LEU A 224 2.17 2.20 -22.81
N TYR A 225 1.99 3.15 -23.73
CA TYR A 225 1.98 4.58 -23.45
C TYR A 225 0.93 4.96 -22.41
N ALA A 226 -0.32 4.49 -22.58
CA ALA A 226 -1.41 4.80 -21.66
C ALA A 226 -1.13 4.24 -20.25
N MET A 227 -0.58 3.04 -20.18
CA MET A 227 -0.22 2.40 -18.91
C MET A 227 0.91 3.13 -18.18
N ILE A 228 1.99 3.47 -18.90
CA ILE A 228 3.10 4.26 -18.34
C ILE A 228 2.59 5.62 -17.88
N LYS A 229 1.76 6.30 -18.68
CA LYS A 229 1.14 7.58 -18.32
C LYS A 229 0.30 7.51 -17.05
N ASN A 230 -0.45 6.43 -16.86
CA ASN A 230 -1.21 6.22 -15.64
C ASN A 230 -0.30 5.92 -14.45
N HIS A 231 0.75 5.12 -14.63
CA HIS A 231 1.71 4.79 -13.57
C HIS A 231 2.40 6.03 -13.00
N VAL A 232 2.95 6.88 -13.88
CA VAL A 232 3.70 8.05 -13.44
C VAL A 232 2.80 9.19 -12.95
N ASN A 233 1.50 9.11 -13.19
CA ASN A 233 0.52 10.05 -12.69
C ASN A 233 0.27 9.78 -11.19
N TRP A 234 1.05 10.43 -10.34
CA TRP A 234 0.99 10.22 -8.88
C TRP A 234 -0.36 10.59 -8.23
N TYR A 235 -1.20 11.39 -8.89
CA TYR A 235 -2.57 11.63 -8.43
C TYR A 235 -3.45 10.39 -8.56
N GLN A 236 -3.09 9.47 -9.47
CA GLN A 236 -3.69 8.15 -9.60
C GLN A 236 -2.89 7.17 -8.74
N ARG A 237 -3.34 6.98 -7.49
CA ARG A 237 -2.74 6.00 -6.56
C ARG A 237 -3.10 4.55 -6.88
N ARG A 238 -3.43 4.24 -8.14
CA ARG A 238 -3.77 2.87 -8.54
C ARG A 238 -2.48 2.05 -8.65
N PRO A 239 -2.50 0.79 -8.19
CA PRO A 239 -1.41 -0.14 -8.48
C PRO A 239 -1.11 -0.20 -9.97
N SER A 240 0.16 -0.35 -10.32
CA SER A 240 0.60 -0.50 -11.70
C SER A 240 1.66 -1.60 -11.81
N MET A 241 1.83 -2.14 -13.00
CA MET A 241 2.80 -3.21 -13.26
C MET A 241 4.26 -2.72 -13.28
N PHE A 242 4.50 -1.43 -13.09
CA PHE A 242 5.82 -0.81 -13.20
C PHE A 242 6.40 -0.49 -11.84
N VAL A 243 7.73 -0.58 -11.74
CA VAL A 243 8.51 -0.07 -10.61
C VAL A 243 9.41 1.06 -11.07
N SER A 244 9.15 2.28 -10.59
CA SER A 244 9.97 3.46 -10.88
C SER A 244 11.32 3.40 -10.18
N THR A 245 12.37 3.73 -10.93
CA THR A 245 13.74 3.92 -10.44
C THR A 245 14.35 5.17 -11.06
N PHE A 246 15.39 5.70 -10.43
CA PHE A 246 16.06 6.92 -10.89
C PHE A 246 17.51 6.62 -11.27
N SER A 247 18.05 7.26 -12.31
CA SER A 247 19.47 7.14 -12.68
C SER A 247 20.39 8.06 -11.87
N VAL A 248 19.83 9.08 -11.22
CA VAL A 248 20.58 10.08 -10.46
C VAL A 248 20.26 9.93 -8.98
N ARG A 249 21.26 9.55 -8.19
CA ARG A 249 21.14 9.36 -6.73
C ARG A 249 20.50 10.55 -6.02
N LYS A 250 21.00 11.76 -6.32
CA LYS A 250 20.48 13.01 -5.73
C LYS A 250 19.00 13.24 -6.05
N HIS A 251 18.53 12.81 -7.23
CA HIS A 251 17.12 12.88 -7.59
C HIS A 251 16.31 11.92 -6.72
N ALA A 252 16.73 10.65 -6.63
CA ALA A 252 16.10 9.66 -5.75
C ALA A 252 16.04 10.14 -4.29
N GLU A 253 17.13 10.70 -3.76
CA GLU A 253 17.15 11.25 -2.40
C GLU A 253 16.17 12.42 -2.23
N ASN A 254 16.15 13.36 -3.17
CA ASN A 254 15.23 14.50 -3.12
C ASN A 254 13.77 14.05 -3.23
N TRP A 255 13.50 13.01 -4.02
CA TRP A 255 12.19 12.37 -4.07
C TRP A 255 11.83 11.74 -2.73
N GLY A 256 12.71 10.88 -2.20
CA GLY A 256 12.50 10.18 -0.94
C GLY A 256 12.27 11.11 0.25
N ARG A 257 13.02 12.21 0.36
CA ARG A 257 12.84 13.21 1.43
C ARG A 257 11.47 13.90 1.43
N ARG A 258 10.71 13.81 0.33
CA ARG A 258 9.34 14.35 0.23
C ARG A 258 8.29 13.34 0.69
N CYS A 259 8.65 12.08 0.87
CA CYS A 259 7.75 11.03 1.29
C CYS A 259 7.62 11.01 2.82
N ALA A 260 6.44 10.65 3.32
CA ALA A 260 6.18 10.53 4.75
C ALA A 260 6.63 9.16 5.29
N GLY A 261 7.07 9.15 6.55
CA GLY A 261 7.49 7.95 7.27
C GLY A 261 8.90 7.48 6.92
N PRO A 262 9.26 6.25 7.30
CA PRO A 262 10.54 5.66 6.96
C PRO A 262 10.71 5.49 5.44
N VAL A 263 11.81 6.01 4.91
CA VAL A 263 12.12 5.97 3.47
C VAL A 263 13.42 5.24 3.24
N TRP A 264 13.39 4.24 2.38
CA TRP A 264 14.54 3.41 2.05
C TRP A 264 14.91 3.61 0.58
N MET A 265 16.21 3.70 0.32
CA MET A 265 16.75 3.79 -1.02
C MET A 265 17.61 2.57 -1.30
N TYR A 266 17.39 1.96 -2.45
CA TYR A 266 18.09 0.78 -2.91
C TYR A 266 18.91 1.15 -4.14
N GLU A 267 20.19 0.79 -4.13
CA GLU A 267 21.08 0.98 -5.27
C GLU A 267 21.20 -0.34 -6.04
N PHE A 268 20.95 -0.29 -7.34
CA PHE A 268 21.05 -1.44 -8.24
C PHE A 268 22.15 -1.22 -9.28
N ASP A 269 23.01 -2.22 -9.45
CA ASP A 269 23.98 -2.38 -10.53
C ASP A 269 23.30 -3.00 -11.76
N THR A 270 23.08 -2.19 -12.80
CA THR A 270 22.37 -2.63 -14.01
C THR A 270 23.16 -3.63 -14.83
N SER A 271 24.48 -3.70 -14.63
CA SER A 271 25.34 -4.69 -15.29
C SER A 271 25.12 -6.10 -14.77
N LYS A 272 24.36 -6.29 -13.69
CA LYS A 272 24.01 -7.62 -13.15
C LYS A 272 22.58 -8.04 -13.45
N LEU A 273 21.79 -7.19 -14.11
CA LEU A 273 20.41 -7.51 -14.45
C LEU A 273 20.34 -8.63 -15.50
N PRO A 274 19.33 -9.53 -15.44
CA PRO A 274 19.08 -10.53 -16.47
C PRO A 274 18.81 -9.87 -17.84
N ALA A 275 19.23 -10.52 -18.92
CA ALA A 275 18.99 -10.04 -20.29
C ALA A 275 17.50 -10.05 -20.70
N SER A 276 16.67 -10.77 -19.94
CA SER A 276 15.21 -10.77 -20.07
C SER A 276 14.53 -9.60 -19.36
N GLN A 277 15.24 -8.86 -18.50
CA GLN A 277 14.63 -7.77 -17.75
C GLN A 277 14.29 -6.61 -18.68
N LEU A 278 13.02 -6.25 -18.71
CA LEU A 278 12.55 -5.09 -19.45
C LEU A 278 12.55 -3.85 -18.57
N VAL A 279 13.15 -2.79 -19.10
CA VAL A 279 13.25 -1.49 -18.47
C VAL A 279 12.88 -0.45 -19.52
N PHE A 280 11.94 0.43 -19.21
CA PHE A 280 11.51 1.51 -20.08
C PHE A 280 12.05 2.83 -19.55
N ARG A 281 12.34 3.79 -20.42
CA ARG A 281 12.68 5.15 -20.00
C ARG A 281 11.41 5.99 -20.05
N ALA A 282 11.00 6.58 -18.92
CA ALA A 282 9.70 7.26 -18.83
C ALA A 282 9.55 8.40 -19.84
N ARG A 283 10.64 9.16 -20.10
CA ARG A 283 10.65 10.27 -21.06
C ARG A 283 10.29 9.86 -22.48
N ASP A 284 10.60 8.62 -22.87
CA ASP A 284 10.38 8.15 -24.25
C ASP A 284 8.87 7.97 -24.52
N PHE A 285 8.06 8.01 -23.46
CA PHE A 285 6.60 8.00 -23.50
C PHE A 285 6.01 9.34 -23.06
N ILE A 286 6.68 10.14 -22.23
CA ILE A 286 6.08 11.35 -21.66
C ILE A 286 7.12 12.47 -21.56
N ASP A 287 7.05 13.41 -22.50
CA ASP A 287 8.00 14.52 -22.66
C ASP A 287 8.19 15.41 -21.41
N LYS A 288 7.25 15.37 -20.46
CA LYS A 288 7.31 16.16 -19.22
C LYS A 288 8.20 15.56 -18.13
N TYR A 289 8.62 14.30 -18.27
CA TYR A 289 9.42 13.61 -17.25
C TYR A 289 10.91 13.80 -17.53
N THR A 290 11.69 13.89 -16.44
CA THR A 290 13.14 14.04 -16.57
C THR A 290 13.77 12.78 -17.16
N ASP A 291 14.91 12.93 -17.82
CA ASP A 291 15.74 11.85 -18.39
C ASP A 291 16.20 10.76 -17.41
N ASN A 292 15.83 10.90 -16.14
CA ASN A 292 16.37 10.13 -15.05
C ASN A 292 15.44 9.02 -14.57
N GLU A 293 14.19 8.93 -15.03
CA GLU A 293 13.25 7.92 -14.54
C GLU A 293 13.17 6.70 -15.46
N TYR A 294 13.34 5.52 -14.87
CA TYR A 294 13.37 4.22 -15.52
C TYR A 294 12.35 3.30 -14.85
N LEU A 295 11.54 2.62 -15.66
CA LEU A 295 10.41 1.82 -15.21
C LEU A 295 10.71 0.34 -15.47
N PHE A 296 10.87 -0.43 -14.41
CA PHE A 296 10.99 -1.88 -14.52
C PHE A 296 9.61 -2.50 -14.72
N LEU A 297 9.50 -3.43 -15.66
CA LEU A 297 8.30 -4.23 -15.82
C LEU A 297 8.26 -5.32 -14.75
N LEU A 298 7.17 -5.38 -13.99
CA LEU A 298 6.83 -6.36 -12.95
C LEU A 298 7.76 -6.42 -11.73
N GLN A 299 9.08 -6.31 -11.89
CA GLN A 299 10.03 -6.43 -10.77
C GLN A 299 11.42 -5.89 -11.11
N ILE A 300 12.19 -5.59 -10.08
CA ILE A 300 13.63 -5.33 -10.10
C ILE A 300 14.35 -6.57 -9.53
N PRO A 301 15.13 -7.29 -10.37
CA PRO A 301 15.88 -8.45 -9.93
C PRO A 301 16.94 -8.14 -8.85
N CYS A 302 17.00 -9.00 -7.84
CA CYS A 302 17.88 -8.91 -6.68
C CYS A 302 19.36 -8.99 -7.02
N CYS A 303 19.68 -9.67 -8.12
CA CYS A 303 21.05 -9.86 -8.56
C CYS A 303 21.74 -8.52 -8.88
N GLY A 304 20.96 -7.47 -9.15
CA GLY A 304 21.42 -6.10 -9.27
C GLY A 304 21.64 -5.39 -7.94
N LEU A 305 21.02 -5.81 -6.84
CA LEU A 305 21.04 -5.08 -5.58
C LEU A 305 22.47 -4.97 -5.03
N ARG A 306 22.87 -3.74 -4.73
CA ARG A 306 24.21 -3.42 -4.24
C ARG A 306 24.19 -2.88 -2.82
N ASP A 307 23.27 -1.97 -2.53
CA ASP A 307 23.22 -1.25 -1.26
C ASP A 307 21.79 -0.87 -0.89
N ILE A 308 21.56 -0.71 0.42
CA ILE A 308 20.29 -0.31 1.01
C ILE A 308 20.58 0.76 2.06
N THR A 309 20.02 1.95 1.87
CA THR A 309 20.20 3.10 2.76
C THR A 309 18.86 3.56 3.32
N LEU A 310 18.77 3.73 4.64
CA LEU A 310 17.67 4.47 5.27
C LEU A 310 17.89 5.97 5.03
N LEU A 311 17.00 6.62 4.27
CA LEU A 311 17.08 8.04 3.95
C LEU A 311 16.40 8.93 5.00
N VAL A 312 15.28 8.47 5.56
CA VAL A 312 14.46 9.19 6.54
C VAL A 312 13.96 8.17 7.55
N ASP A 313 14.14 8.43 8.85
CA ASP A 313 13.79 7.51 9.94
C ASP A 313 12.40 7.79 10.57
N GLY A 314 11.79 8.94 10.25
CA GLY A 314 10.42 9.26 10.66
C GLY A 314 10.27 10.63 11.36
N GLU A 315 10.12 11.68 10.57
CA GLU A 315 9.11 12.76 10.70
C GLU A 315 9.18 13.56 9.37
N PRO A 316 8.06 13.86 8.70
CA PRO A 316 8.09 14.66 7.47
C PRO A 316 8.54 16.10 7.77
N PRO A 317 9.17 16.81 6.81
CA PRO A 317 9.46 18.23 6.99
C PRO A 317 8.16 19.03 7.26
N ARG A 318 8.23 19.95 8.23
CA ARG A 318 7.08 20.68 8.81
C ARG A 318 6.40 21.71 7.89
N GLU A 319 6.73 21.75 6.60
CA GLU A 319 6.19 22.76 5.67
C GLU A 319 5.07 22.20 4.78
N PRO A 320 3.97 22.94 4.57
CA PRO A 320 2.85 22.49 3.75
C PRO A 320 3.19 22.48 2.25
N LEU A 321 2.80 21.39 1.59
CA LEU A 321 2.91 21.10 0.16
C LEU A 321 2.00 22.01 -0.70
N VAL A 322 2.27 23.32 -0.78
CA VAL A 322 1.41 24.26 -1.55
C VAL A 322 2.07 24.81 -2.81
N HIS A 323 3.37 24.63 -3.02
CA HIS A 323 4.03 25.11 -4.23
C HIS A 323 4.98 24.05 -4.80
N CYS A 324 5.16 24.08 -6.12
CA CYS A 324 6.26 23.42 -6.88
C CYS A 324 5.91 22.11 -7.62
N PHE A 325 4.90 22.17 -8.49
CA PHE A 325 4.98 21.53 -9.82
C PHE A 325 4.82 22.57 -10.94
N THR A 326 5.43 23.74 -10.77
CA THR A 326 5.86 24.47 -11.97
C THR A 326 7.06 23.70 -12.54
N PRO A 327 7.05 23.34 -13.83
CA PRO A 327 8.25 22.82 -14.46
C PRO A 327 9.36 23.85 -14.24
N SER A 328 10.54 23.39 -13.83
CA SER A 328 11.72 24.25 -13.82
C SER A 328 11.87 24.83 -15.23
N PRO A 329 12.03 26.16 -15.39
CA PRO A 329 12.38 26.70 -16.69
C PRO A 329 13.70 26.07 -17.13
N ALA A 330 13.75 25.68 -18.40
CA ALA A 330 14.95 25.21 -19.05
C ALA A 330 16.11 26.21 -18.81
N TRP A 331 17.28 25.68 -18.47
CA TRP A 331 18.55 26.36 -18.66
C TRP A 331 19.08 25.99 -20.03
#